data_AF-H8IT52-F1
#
_entry.id   AF-H8IT52-F1
#
_cell.length_a   1.000
_cell.length_b   1.000
_cell.length_c   1.000
_cell.angle_alpha   90.00
_cell.angle_beta   90.00
_cell.angle_gamma   90.00
#
_symmetry.space_group_name_H-M   'P 1'
#
loop_
_entity.id
_entity.type
_entity.pdbx_description
1 polymer ?
#
loop_
_entity_poly.entity_id
_entity_poly.type
_entity_poly.pdbx_seq_one_letter_code
_entity_poly.pdbx_strand_id
1 'polypeptide(L)' 'MLDYKGNSMAALTTFRTPYEIRLQLVTDTISAHSKVGNDAAVKLAVHVLAALNSIPEKVR' A
#
# COMPACT_ATOMS: atom_id res chain seq x y z
N MET A 1 32.52 5.28 33.75
CA MET A 1 32.30 5.62 32.34
C MET A 1 31.96 4.33 31.61
N LEU A 2 30.67 4.08 31.39
CA LEU A 2 30.08 3.34 30.25
C LEU A 2 28.54 3.39 30.37
N ASP A 3 28.03 4.59 30.19
CA ASP A 3 26.87 4.95 29.36
C ASP A 3 26.28 3.81 28.50
N TYR A 4 25.28 3.09 29.03
CA TYR A 4 24.29 2.40 28.19
C TYR A 4 23.03 3.23 28.15
N LYS A 5 23.12 4.33 27.40
CA LYS A 5 21.96 5.07 26.91
C LYS A 5 21.17 4.09 26.06
N GLY A 6 19.99 3.68 26.54
CA GLY A 6 19.05 2.89 25.78
C GLY A 6 18.74 3.60 24.47
N ASN A 7 19.37 3.14 23.38
CA ASN A 7 18.95 3.46 22.03
C ASN A 7 17.59 2.81 21.84
N SER A 8 16.55 3.56 22.23
CA SER A 8 15.19 3.40 21.72
C SER A 8 15.30 3.33 20.20
N MET A 9 15.24 2.11 19.65
CA MET A 9 15.03 1.89 18.24
C MET A 9 13.63 2.42 17.96
N ALA A 10 13.54 3.72 17.65
CA ALA A 10 12.36 4.30 17.06
C ALA A 10 12.07 3.45 15.81
N ALA A 11 11.04 2.61 15.89
CA ALA A 11 10.55 1.87 14.75
C ALA A 11 10.34 2.90 13.65
N LEU A 12 11.06 2.76 12.53
CA LEU A 12 10.85 3.58 11.35
C LEU A 12 9.40 3.35 10.93
N THR A 13 8.49 4.19 11.40
CA THR A 13 7.11 4.20 10.94
C THR A 13 7.20 4.58 9.47
N THR A 14 7.14 3.57 8.61
CA THR A 14 7.08 3.80 7.17
C THR A 14 5.81 4.59 6.94
N PHE A 15 5.95 5.90 6.74
CA PHE A 15 4.83 6.78 6.45
C PHE A 15 4.26 6.35 5.10
N ARG A 16 3.15 5.60 5.15
CA ARG A 16 2.43 5.18 3.96
C ARG A 16 1.54 6.32 3.52
N THR A 17 1.67 6.71 2.27
CA THR A 17 0.78 7.66 1.64
C THR A 17 -0.63 7.05 1.49
N PRO A 18 -1.70 7.86 1.43
CA PRO A 18 -3.05 7.38 1.11
C PRO A 18 -3.13 6.63 -0.22
N TYR A 19 -2.22 6.92 -1.15
CA TYR A 19 -2.08 6.17 -2.39
C TYR A 19 -1.59 4.74 -2.13
N GLU A 20 -0.51 4.57 -1.37
CA GLU A 20 0.08 3.26 -1.06
C GLU A 20 -0.89 2.37 -0.28
N ILE A 21 -1.66 2.95 0.64
CA ILE A 21 -2.69 2.22 1.39
C ILE A 21 -3.76 1.66 0.43
N ARG A 22 -4.24 2.47 -0.51
CA ARG A 22 -5.23 2.04 -1.50
C ARG A 22 -4.66 1.02 -2.47
N LEU A 23 -3.42 1.20 -2.91
CA LEU A 23 -2.73 0.26 -3.79
C LEU A 23 -2.60 -1.11 -3.11
N GLN A 24 -2.20 -1.13 -1.83
CA GLN A 24 -2.08 -2.37 -1.09
C GLN A 24 -3.45 -3.06 -0.94
N LEU A 25 -4.50 -2.33 -0.56
CA LEU A 25 -5.85 -2.90 -0.42
C LEU A 25 -6.34 -3.57 -1.72
N VAL A 26 -6.14 -2.91 -2.86
CA VAL A 26 -6.53 -3.45 -4.17
C VAL A 26 -5.66 -4.65 -4.54
N THR A 27 -4.35 -4.59 -4.27
CA THR A 27 -3.42 -5.71 -4.51
C THR A 27 -3.78 -6.93 -3.67
N ASP A 28 -4.08 -6.75 -2.39
CA ASP A 28 -4.49 -7.79 -1.46
C ASP A 28 -5.80 -8.44 -1.92
N THR A 29 -6.76 -7.63 -2.38
CA THR A 29 -8.05 -8.10 -2.93
C THR A 29 -7.85 -8.93 -4.20
N ILE A 30 -7.05 -8.43 -5.15
CA ILE A 30 -6.74 -9.16 -6.39
C ILE A 30 -6.05 -10.48 -6.08
N SER A 31 -5.09 -10.48 -5.16
CA SER A 31 -4.33 -11.68 -4.79
C SER A 31 -5.18 -12.70 -4.03
N ALA A 32 -6.17 -12.25 -3.25
CA ALA A 32 -7.10 -13.14 -2.55
C ALA A 32 -8.10 -13.83 -3.49
N HIS A 33 -8.49 -13.16 -4.59
CA HIS A 33 -9.54 -13.64 -5.49
C HIS A 33 -9.04 -14.10 -6.87
N SER A 34 -7.74 -14.01 -7.14
CA SER A 34 -7.16 -14.39 -8.42
C SER A 34 -5.80 -15.07 -8.25
N LYS A 35 -5.50 -16.05 -9.11
CA LYS A 35 -4.21 -16.76 -9.14
C LYS A 35 -3.15 -15.98 -9.94
N VAL A 36 -3.07 -14.68 -9.70
CA VAL A 36 -2.03 -13.82 -10.32
C VAL A 36 -0.84 -13.70 -9.39
N GLY A 37 0.36 -13.74 -9.95
CA GLY A 37 1.58 -13.51 -9.17
C GLY A 37 1.61 -12.09 -8.59
N ASN A 38 2.30 -11.90 -7.46
CA ASN A 38 2.31 -10.63 -6.72
C ASN A 38 2.67 -9.42 -7.61
N ASP A 39 3.67 -9.55 -8.49
CA ASP A 39 4.04 -8.47 -9.43
C ASP A 39 2.91 -8.13 -10.42
N ALA A 40 2.20 -9.14 -10.91
CA ALA A 40 1.05 -8.95 -11.79
C ALA A 40 -0.15 -8.35 -11.03
N ALA A 41 -0.35 -8.73 -9.77
CA ALA A 41 -1.38 -8.17 -8.90
C ALA A 41 -1.14 -6.68 -8.64
N VAL A 42 0.10 -6.28 -8.35
CA VAL A 42 0.47 -4.87 -8.14
C VAL A 42 0.24 -4.04 -9.40
N LYS A 43 0.68 -4.54 -10.57
CA LYS A 43 0.46 -3.85 -11.84
C LYS A 43 -1.03 -3.66 -12.14
N LEU A 44 -1.82 -4.71 -11.92
CA LEU A 44 -3.28 -4.63 -12.08
C LEU A 44 -3.90 -3.64 -11.08
N ALA A 45 -3.44 -3.63 -9.83
CA ALA A 45 -3.92 -2.74 -8.80
C ALA A 45 -3.68 -1.25 -9.15
N VAL A 46 -2.54 -0.93 -9.77
CA VAL A 46 -2.28 0.43 -10.29
C VAL A 46 -3.31 0.83 -11.34
N HIS A 47 -3.61 -0.05 -12.30
CA HIS A 47 -4.60 0.22 -13.34
C HIS A 47 -6.02 0.38 -12.78
N VAL A 48 -6.41 -0.47 -11.83
CA VAL A 48 -7.69 -0.37 -11.13
C VAL A 48 -7.79 0.95 -10.38
N LEU A 49 -6.75 1.33 -9.63
CA LEU A 49 -6.74 2.57 -8.87
C LEU A 49 -6.78 3.81 -9.78
N ALA A 50 -6.12 3.77 -10.93
CA ALA A 50 -6.21 4.82 -11.95
C ALA A 50 -7.65 4.95 -12.49
N ALA A 51 -8.31 3.83 -12.78
CA ALA A 51 -9.71 3.84 -13.21
C ALA A 51 -10.63 4.40 -12.11
N LEU A 52 -10.47 4.00 -10.86
CA LEU A 52 -11.25 4.52 -9.72
C LEU A 52 -11.04 6.02 -9.50
N ASN A 53 -9.81 6.52 -9.66
CA ASN A 53 -9.52 7.96 -9.55
C ASN A 53 -10.07 8.75 -10.74
N SER A 54 -10.29 8.13 -11.89
CA SER A 54 -10.91 8.77 -13.06
C SER A 54 -12.43 8.95 -12.91
N ILE A 55 -13.06 8.26 -11.94
CA ILE A 55 -14.48 8.44 -11.63
C ILE A 55 -14.66 9.82 -10.97
N PRO A 56 -15.51 10.70 -11.53
CA PRO A 56 -15.79 12.01 -10.94
C PRO A 56 -16.27 11.85 -9.51
N GLU A 57 -15.79 12.70 -8.60
CA GLU A 57 -16.19 12.66 -7.18
C GLU A 57 -17.70 12.71 -6.96
N LYS A 58 -18.45 13.35 -7.86
CA LYS A 58 -19.91 13.42 -7.80
C LYS A 58 -20.62 12.07 -7.98
N VAL A 59 -19.89 11.03 -8.38
CA VAL A 59 -20.40 9.67 -8.69
C VAL A 59 -19.78 8.62 -7.76
N ARG A 60 -18.81 8.97 -6.92
CA ARG A 60 -18.12 8.06 -6.00
C ARG A 60 -18.88 7.91 -4.68
#